data_AF-A0A3M2GNJ0-F1
#
_entry.id   AF-A0A3M2GNJ0-F1
#
_cell.length_a   1.000
_cell.length_b   1.000
_cell.length_c   1.000
_cell.angle_alpha   90.00
_cell.angle_beta   90.00
_cell.angle_gamma   90.00
#
_symmetry.space_group_name_H-M   'P 1'
#
loop_
_entity.id
_entity.type
_entity.pdbx_description
1 polymer ?
#
loop_
_entity_poly.entity_id
_entity_poly.type
_entity_poly.pdbx_seq_one_letter_code
_entity_poly.pdbx_strand_id
1 'polypeptide(L)'
;MLECRPTKLILPLREGEQIEHPSRIPEGRMYALTYPGTASSRCLVIYQEDVNVFIGGAPSFEYTQIMLRRVGQEDFQLIFNSTDHEYYFIPFEEDWKEAADRFKKELGLKGQQPFQGQPRYMLQMGVKRPNGDTYIRHFEELLPAVELFHQHFGEGHIVHLFGTNKDGYDRMFPDYTIDPAVGGEAALRKLLEEIRGYNLLTSHHYNPRLADTDWIRVNPDYKDAIVRRDGREVIEPYAGQYHYVMNLNHDRWYDRCMETVNYLSDLGFDYLEIDQFVYQRNFYDPHKPLALGYKRMVDDFIARGQKFWVEGLSDVFRFPAGNFCQILIRDRSQLWEDGENRRGYPYGHTYADFFMYLWPDTEVSYQIFTEHKLFERIEERFRKARHIHAAVYDIELGFFDESYIPNLKRLIETLERHGLR
;
A
#
# COMPACT_ATOMS: atom_id res chain seq x y z
N MET A 1 -24.52 -7.57 15.64
CA MET A 1 -23.70 -8.78 15.86
C MET A 1 -24.39 -9.92 15.12
N LEU A 2 -23.63 -10.72 14.39
CA LEU A 2 -24.09 -11.90 13.67
C LEU A 2 -23.30 -13.11 14.19
N GLU A 3 -23.98 -14.21 14.49
CA GLU A 3 -23.32 -15.48 14.79
C GLU A 3 -23.21 -16.29 13.51
N CYS A 4 -22.06 -16.91 13.28
CA CYS A 4 -21.79 -17.70 12.08
C CYS A 4 -20.80 -18.83 12.36
N ARG A 5 -20.82 -19.85 11.50
CA ARG A 5 -19.88 -20.99 11.51
C ARG A 5 -19.12 -21.05 10.18
N PRO A 6 -18.17 -20.14 9.98
CA PRO A 6 -17.49 -20.01 8.70
C PRO A 6 -16.60 -21.23 8.44
N THR A 7 -16.83 -21.90 7.32
CA THR A 7 -15.93 -22.92 6.78
C THR A 7 -14.80 -22.29 5.98
N LYS A 8 -15.05 -21.11 5.39
CA LYS A 8 -14.06 -20.29 4.66
C LYS A 8 -14.44 -18.81 4.75
N LEU A 9 -13.44 -17.92 4.72
CA LEU A 9 -13.63 -16.47 4.72
C LEU A 9 -12.84 -15.81 3.61
N ILE A 10 -13.40 -14.76 3.03
CA ILE A 10 -12.65 -13.77 2.24
C ILE A 10 -12.82 -12.42 2.92
N LEU A 11 -11.70 -11.84 3.33
CA LEU A 11 -11.65 -10.59 4.06
C LEU A 11 -11.05 -9.48 3.20
N PRO A 12 -11.58 -8.25 3.29
CA PRO A 12 -11.13 -7.12 2.50
C PRO A 12 -9.86 -6.53 3.10
N LEU A 13 -8.83 -7.31 3.38
CA LEU A 13 -7.55 -6.70 3.72
C LEU A 13 -7.06 -5.84 2.57
N ARG A 14 -6.14 -4.93 2.87
CA ARG A 14 -5.35 -4.11 1.92
C ARG A 14 -4.78 -4.86 0.72
N GLU A 15 -4.54 -6.15 0.90
CA GLU A 15 -3.91 -7.03 -0.08
C GLU A 15 -4.89 -8.17 -0.48
N GLY A 16 -6.10 -8.20 0.11
CA GLY A 16 -7.04 -9.31 0.13
C GLY A 16 -6.53 -10.50 0.96
N GLU A 17 -7.39 -11.13 1.76
CA GLU A 17 -7.03 -12.39 2.45
C GLU A 17 -8.14 -13.43 2.30
N GLN A 18 -7.76 -14.64 1.92
CA GLN A 18 -8.63 -15.81 1.96
C GLN A 18 -8.17 -16.77 3.05
N ILE A 19 -9.08 -17.10 3.97
CA ILE A 19 -8.86 -18.02 5.09
C ILE A 19 -9.66 -19.29 4.84
N GLU A 20 -8.97 -20.36 4.39
CA GLU A 20 -9.57 -21.68 4.11
C GLU A 20 -10.02 -22.44 5.36
N HIS A 21 -9.41 -22.13 6.51
CA HIS A 21 -9.71 -22.80 7.77
C HIS A 21 -9.83 -21.76 8.89
N PRO A 22 -10.97 -21.07 9.02
CA PRO A 22 -11.19 -20.06 10.06
C PRO A 22 -10.90 -20.57 11.48
N SER A 23 -11.07 -21.87 11.73
CA SER A 23 -10.70 -22.55 12.98
C SER A 23 -9.21 -22.46 13.36
N ARG A 24 -8.32 -21.96 12.47
CA ARG A 24 -6.94 -21.61 12.80
C ARG A 24 -6.82 -20.31 13.60
N ILE A 25 -7.85 -19.46 13.59
CA ILE A 25 -7.91 -18.26 14.42
C ILE A 25 -8.03 -18.71 15.89
N PRO A 26 -7.11 -18.33 16.79
CA PRO A 26 -7.17 -18.71 18.20
C PRO A 26 -8.50 -18.29 18.85
N GLU A 27 -9.03 -19.13 19.73
CA GLU A 27 -10.23 -18.80 20.51
C GLU A 27 -10.02 -17.53 21.34
N GLY A 28 -11.05 -16.69 21.44
CA GLY A 28 -10.99 -15.41 22.14
C GLY A 28 -10.24 -14.33 21.37
N ARG A 29 -9.53 -14.67 20.28
CA ARG A 29 -8.84 -13.69 19.46
C ARG A 29 -9.83 -12.91 18.59
N MET A 30 -9.61 -11.61 18.54
CA MET A 30 -10.34 -10.69 17.69
C MET A 30 -9.52 -10.39 16.44
N TYR A 31 -10.18 -10.51 15.28
CA TYR A 31 -9.66 -10.14 13.98
C TYR A 31 -10.44 -8.91 13.51
N ALA A 32 -9.88 -7.72 13.71
CA ALA A 32 -10.55 -6.44 13.45
C ALA A 32 -9.99 -5.73 12.22
N LEU A 33 -10.90 -5.26 11.37
CA LEU A 33 -10.62 -4.43 10.22
C LEU A 33 -11.33 -3.09 10.37
N THR A 34 -10.62 -2.01 10.10
CA THR A 34 -11.09 -0.63 10.20
C THR A 34 -11.12 -0.05 8.79
N TYR A 35 -12.12 0.73 8.49
CA TYR A 35 -12.35 1.31 7.18
C TYR A 35 -12.52 2.83 7.33
N PRO A 36 -11.95 3.65 6.42
CA PRO A 36 -11.13 3.27 5.25
C PRO A 36 -9.64 3.02 5.60
N GLY A 37 -9.36 2.43 6.76
CA GLY A 37 -8.01 2.08 7.21
C GLY A 37 -7.51 0.72 6.73
N THR A 38 -7.50 -0.27 7.64
CA THR A 38 -7.01 -1.64 7.39
C THR A 38 -7.80 -2.46 6.38
N ALA A 39 -9.03 -2.06 6.08
CA ALA A 39 -9.86 -2.66 5.05
C ALA A 39 -9.74 -1.93 3.70
N SER A 40 -9.50 -2.67 2.62
CA SER A 40 -9.52 -2.16 1.25
C SER A 40 -10.92 -1.88 0.72
N SER A 41 -11.92 -2.57 1.26
CA SER A 41 -13.34 -2.35 0.94
C SER A 41 -14.21 -2.71 2.14
N ARG A 42 -15.47 -2.29 2.10
CA ARG A 42 -16.47 -2.67 3.12
C ARG A 42 -17.18 -3.98 2.77
N CYS A 43 -16.45 -4.94 2.21
CA CYS A 43 -17.03 -6.18 1.70
C CYS A 43 -16.35 -7.39 2.34
N LEU A 44 -17.11 -8.43 2.71
CA LEU A 44 -16.56 -9.69 3.20
C LEU A 44 -17.42 -10.85 2.68
N VAL A 45 -16.81 -12.03 2.57
CA VAL A 45 -17.49 -13.26 2.15
C VAL A 45 -17.38 -14.31 3.25
N ILE A 46 -18.51 -14.90 3.61
CA ILE A 46 -18.61 -16.00 4.56
C ILE A 46 -19.15 -17.21 3.82
N TYR A 47 -18.38 -18.29 3.86
CA TYR A 47 -18.84 -19.62 3.49
C TYR A 47 -19.22 -20.38 4.74
N GLN A 48 -20.36 -21.05 4.76
CA GLN A 48 -20.86 -21.84 5.89
C GLN A 48 -21.82 -22.93 5.41
N GLU A 49 -22.18 -23.87 6.30
CA GLU A 49 -22.96 -25.06 5.92
C GLU A 49 -24.36 -24.75 5.39
N ASP A 50 -25.05 -23.77 6.00
CA ASP A 50 -26.44 -23.47 5.69
C ASP A 50 -26.58 -22.58 4.45
N VAL A 51 -26.04 -21.36 4.54
CA VAL A 51 -26.20 -20.32 3.51
C VAL A 51 -24.93 -19.48 3.46
N ASN A 52 -24.24 -19.44 2.31
CA ASN A 52 -23.11 -18.54 2.14
C ASN A 52 -23.61 -17.09 2.01
N VAL A 53 -22.86 -16.13 2.55
CA VAL A 53 -23.28 -14.73 2.61
C VAL A 53 -22.14 -13.81 2.16
N PHE A 54 -22.44 -12.95 1.19
CA PHE A 54 -21.64 -11.77 0.88
C PHE A 54 -22.22 -10.61 1.69
N ILE A 55 -21.38 -9.92 2.45
CA ILE A 55 -21.78 -8.73 3.19
C ILE A 55 -21.03 -7.55 2.58
N GLY A 56 -21.74 -6.53 2.10
CA GLY A 56 -21.16 -5.36 1.46
C GLY A 56 -21.71 -4.05 2.01
N GLY A 57 -20.91 -2.99 2.00
CA GLY A 57 -21.34 -1.62 2.30
C GLY A 57 -20.82 -0.66 1.24
N ALA A 58 -21.57 0.40 0.94
CA ALA A 58 -21.13 1.41 -0.03
C ALA A 58 -19.81 2.06 0.42
N PRO A 59 -18.90 2.40 -0.53
CA PRO A 59 -17.68 3.13 -0.20
C PRO A 59 -17.97 4.45 0.53
N SER A 60 -17.19 4.75 1.56
CA SER A 60 -17.43 5.92 2.42
C SER A 60 -16.18 6.39 3.18
N PHE A 61 -16.04 7.69 3.43
CA PHE A 61 -14.96 8.17 4.32
C PHE A 61 -15.26 7.98 5.81
N GLU A 62 -16.49 7.59 6.13
CA GLU A 62 -16.93 7.33 7.48
C GLU A 62 -16.35 6.04 8.05
N TYR A 63 -16.23 6.02 9.36
CA TYR A 63 -15.69 4.86 10.04
C TYR A 63 -16.62 3.67 9.99
N THR A 64 -15.98 2.55 9.70
CA THR A 64 -16.56 1.24 9.86
C THR A 64 -15.51 0.33 10.44
N GLN A 65 -15.90 -0.50 11.39
CA GLN A 65 -15.08 -1.58 11.88
C GLN A 65 -15.84 -2.90 11.76
N ILE A 66 -15.19 -3.86 11.11
CA ILE A 66 -15.66 -5.23 10.94
C ILE A 66 -14.76 -6.08 11.82
N MET A 67 -15.33 -6.71 12.84
CA MET A 67 -14.59 -7.57 13.76
C MET A 67 -15.11 -8.99 13.69
N LEU A 68 -14.21 -9.94 13.56
CA LEU A 68 -14.48 -11.36 13.66
C LEU A 68 -13.86 -11.89 14.94
N ARG A 69 -14.66 -12.50 15.81
CA ARG A 69 -14.21 -13.09 17.08
C ARG A 69 -14.60 -14.55 17.13
N ARG A 70 -13.64 -15.43 17.40
CA ARG A 70 -13.94 -16.84 17.69
C ARG A 70 -14.42 -17.00 19.13
N VAL A 71 -15.60 -17.56 19.32
CA VAL A 71 -16.25 -17.74 20.63
C VAL A 71 -16.44 -19.20 21.04
N GLY A 72 -16.11 -20.13 20.16
CA GLY A 72 -16.09 -21.57 20.43
C GLY A 72 -15.23 -22.33 19.43
N GLN A 73 -15.34 -23.65 19.42
CA GLN A 73 -14.54 -24.48 18.51
C GLN A 73 -14.83 -24.14 17.03
N GLU A 74 -16.09 -23.89 16.69
CA GLU A 74 -16.53 -23.58 15.31
C GLU A 74 -17.38 -22.31 15.22
N ASP A 75 -17.73 -21.72 16.37
CA ASP A 75 -18.60 -20.57 16.46
C ASP A 75 -17.82 -19.26 16.42
N PHE A 76 -18.30 -18.33 15.59
CA PHE A 76 -17.75 -16.99 15.42
C PHE A 76 -18.84 -15.93 15.61
N GLN A 77 -18.43 -14.80 16.15
CA GLN A 77 -19.20 -13.57 16.20
C GLN A 77 -18.61 -12.56 15.22
N LEU A 78 -19.44 -12.09 14.30
CA LEU A 78 -19.14 -10.96 13.44
C LEU A 78 -19.82 -9.70 13.99
N ILE A 79 -19.03 -8.68 14.24
CA ILE A 79 -19.45 -7.44 14.88
C ILE A 79 -19.16 -6.30 13.92
N PHE A 80 -20.19 -5.51 13.63
CA PHE A 80 -20.10 -4.30 12.83
C PHE A 80 -20.25 -3.10 13.75
N ASN A 81 -19.23 -2.28 13.86
CA ASN A 81 -19.30 -0.98 14.52
C ASN A 81 -19.22 0.09 13.43
N SER A 82 -20.30 0.82 13.21
CA SER A 82 -20.40 1.84 12.16
C SER A 82 -21.08 3.08 12.72
N THR A 83 -20.71 4.25 12.21
CA THR A 83 -21.32 5.52 12.62
C THR A 83 -22.71 5.73 12.02
N ASP A 84 -22.95 5.37 10.76
CA ASP A 84 -24.30 5.29 10.18
C ASP A 84 -24.30 4.69 8.75
N HIS A 85 -24.48 3.37 8.58
CA HIS A 85 -24.47 2.77 7.24
C HIS A 85 -25.34 1.54 7.06
N GLU A 86 -25.91 1.45 5.86
CA GLU A 86 -26.57 0.25 5.35
C GLU A 86 -25.53 -0.80 4.92
N TYR A 87 -25.75 -2.02 5.39
CA TYR A 87 -25.06 -3.21 4.90
C TYR A 87 -26.03 -4.06 4.09
N TYR A 88 -25.55 -4.55 2.95
CA TYR A 88 -26.23 -5.51 2.10
C TYR A 88 -25.80 -6.91 2.52
N PHE A 89 -26.76 -7.76 2.85
CA PHE A 89 -26.54 -9.18 3.14
C PHE A 89 -27.11 -9.98 1.96
N ILE A 90 -26.22 -10.50 1.13
CA ILE A 90 -26.58 -11.12 -0.15
C ILE A 90 -26.24 -12.61 -0.08
N PRO A 91 -27.24 -13.50 0.07
CA PRO A 91 -27.00 -14.93 0.11
C PRO A 91 -26.60 -15.46 -1.25
N PHE A 92 -25.72 -16.45 -1.31
CA PHE A 92 -25.30 -17.13 -2.54
C PHE A 92 -25.09 -18.63 -2.32
N GLU A 93 -25.13 -19.40 -3.40
CA GLU A 93 -25.00 -20.86 -3.35
C GLU A 93 -23.54 -21.29 -3.39
N GLU A 94 -22.82 -21.03 -4.48
CA GLU A 94 -21.44 -21.51 -4.65
C GLU A 94 -20.45 -20.38 -4.94
N ASP A 95 -20.76 -19.49 -5.87
CA ASP A 95 -19.86 -18.42 -6.31
C ASP A 95 -20.23 -17.06 -5.71
N TRP A 96 -19.33 -16.52 -4.89
CA TRP A 96 -19.48 -15.21 -4.28
C TRP A 96 -19.54 -14.09 -5.32
N LYS A 97 -19.02 -14.30 -6.54
CA LYS A 97 -19.06 -13.35 -7.64
C LYS A 97 -20.49 -12.99 -8.04
N GLU A 98 -21.43 -13.94 -7.98
CA GLU A 98 -22.85 -13.68 -8.25
C GLU A 98 -23.46 -12.73 -7.20
N ALA A 99 -23.04 -12.87 -5.94
CA ALA A 99 -23.44 -11.95 -4.88
C ALA A 99 -22.80 -10.57 -5.06
N ALA A 100 -21.52 -10.54 -5.43
CA ALA A 100 -20.79 -9.30 -5.71
C ALA A 100 -21.34 -8.56 -6.94
N ASP A 101 -21.81 -9.25 -7.98
CA ASP A 101 -22.47 -8.63 -9.13
C ASP A 101 -23.82 -8.00 -8.74
N ARG A 102 -24.60 -8.68 -7.89
CA ARG A 102 -25.82 -8.09 -7.30
C ARG A 102 -25.47 -6.86 -6.47
N PHE A 103 -24.46 -6.93 -5.62
CA PHE A 103 -23.99 -5.79 -4.84
C PHE A 103 -23.56 -4.61 -5.72
N LYS A 104 -22.72 -4.84 -6.74
CA LYS A 104 -22.32 -3.81 -7.70
C LYS A 104 -23.52 -3.18 -8.41
N LYS A 105 -24.53 -3.99 -8.75
CA LYS A 105 -25.77 -3.51 -9.36
C LYS A 105 -26.55 -2.58 -8.41
N GLU A 106 -26.68 -2.94 -7.12
CA GLU A 106 -27.31 -2.09 -6.10
C GLU A 106 -26.57 -0.76 -5.93
N LEU A 107 -25.23 -0.77 -5.98
CA LEU A 107 -24.42 0.44 -5.93
C LEU A 107 -24.38 1.23 -7.26
N GLY A 108 -25.02 0.75 -8.33
CA GLY A 108 -24.97 1.39 -9.64
C GLY A 108 -23.60 1.31 -10.35
N LEU A 109 -22.71 0.40 -9.92
CA LEU A 109 -21.35 0.22 -10.43
C LEU A 109 -21.34 -0.65 -11.70
N LYS A 110 -21.94 -0.14 -12.78
CA LYS A 110 -22.02 -0.87 -14.06
C LYS A 110 -20.90 -0.48 -15.00
N GLY A 111 -20.40 -1.45 -15.76
CA GLY A 111 -19.55 -1.20 -16.94
C GLY A 111 -18.07 -0.95 -16.64
N GLN A 112 -17.61 -1.12 -15.40
CA GLN A 112 -16.19 -1.07 -15.08
C GLN A 112 -15.45 -2.21 -15.79
N GLN A 113 -14.34 -1.89 -16.42
CA GLN A 113 -13.51 -2.84 -17.14
C GLN A 113 -12.14 -2.93 -16.47
N PRO A 114 -11.51 -4.11 -16.46
CA PRO A 114 -10.12 -4.25 -16.06
C PRO A 114 -9.21 -3.32 -16.86
N PHE A 115 -8.07 -2.93 -16.28
CA PHE A 115 -7.01 -2.24 -17.02
C PHE A 115 -6.67 -2.98 -18.33
N GLN A 116 -6.70 -2.25 -19.45
CA GLN A 116 -6.43 -2.78 -20.80
C GLN A 116 -5.11 -2.26 -21.39
N GLY A 117 -4.35 -1.45 -20.65
CA GLY A 117 -3.09 -0.90 -21.12
C GLY A 117 -1.96 -1.94 -21.11
N GLN A 118 -0.81 -1.56 -21.65
CA GLN A 118 0.41 -2.35 -21.48
C GLN A 118 0.94 -2.15 -20.05
N PRO A 119 1.19 -3.24 -19.30
CA PRO A 119 1.75 -3.14 -17.96
C PRO A 119 3.16 -2.56 -18.01
N ARG A 120 3.53 -1.80 -16.98
CA ARG A 120 4.90 -1.29 -16.81
C ARG A 120 5.65 -2.13 -15.79
N TYR A 121 6.96 -2.17 -15.88
CA TYR A 121 7.81 -2.62 -14.78
C TYR A 121 8.18 -1.42 -13.89
N MET A 122 8.29 -1.65 -12.58
CA MET A 122 8.82 -0.66 -11.65
C MET A 122 10.01 -1.25 -10.88
N LEU A 123 11.18 -0.63 -11.04
CA LEU A 123 12.40 -0.99 -10.32
C LEU A 123 12.55 -0.12 -9.08
N GLN A 124 12.50 -0.70 -7.88
CA GLN A 124 12.72 0.04 -6.63
C GLN A 124 14.18 -0.03 -6.17
N MET A 125 14.79 1.14 -5.93
CA MET A 125 16.20 1.28 -5.54
C MET A 125 16.36 2.14 -4.29
N GLY A 126 16.80 1.53 -3.19
CA GLY A 126 17.08 2.24 -1.95
C GLY A 126 18.50 2.79 -1.91
N VAL A 127 18.68 4.06 -1.53
CA VAL A 127 20.00 4.71 -1.52
C VAL A 127 20.67 4.65 -0.15
N LYS A 128 19.96 5.05 0.90
CA LYS A 128 20.47 5.12 2.27
C LYS A 128 19.55 4.40 3.24
N ARG A 129 20.09 3.46 3.99
CA ARG A 129 19.37 2.64 4.98
C ARG A 129 18.88 3.50 6.17
N PRO A 130 17.91 3.01 6.96
CA PRO A 130 17.45 3.73 8.17
C PRO A 130 18.52 3.97 9.23
N ASN A 131 19.60 3.19 9.25
CA ASN A 131 20.73 3.43 10.15
C ASN A 131 21.72 4.49 9.63
N GLY A 132 21.49 5.04 8.43
CA GLY A 132 22.35 6.01 7.78
C GLY A 132 23.42 5.41 6.87
N ASP A 133 23.51 4.08 6.74
CA ASP A 133 24.49 3.44 5.86
C ASP A 133 24.09 3.60 4.38
N THR A 134 25.08 3.84 3.52
CA THR A 134 24.93 3.82 2.07
C THR A 134 26.14 3.13 1.43
N TYR A 135 25.93 2.47 0.30
CA TYR A 135 26.99 1.79 -0.46
C TYR A 135 27.41 2.55 -1.72
N ILE A 136 26.73 3.65 -2.03
CA ILE A 136 27.10 4.55 -3.12
C ILE A 136 27.78 5.79 -2.55
N ARG A 137 28.69 6.37 -3.31
CA ARG A 137 29.34 7.66 -3.04
C ARG A 137 28.70 8.77 -3.86
N HIS A 138 28.11 8.44 -5.00
CA HIS A 138 27.41 9.37 -5.89
C HIS A 138 26.15 8.74 -6.47
N PHE A 139 25.12 9.55 -6.71
CA PHE A 139 23.87 9.10 -7.35
C PHE A 139 24.10 8.42 -8.71
N GLU A 140 25.11 8.84 -9.47
CA GLU A 140 25.45 8.22 -10.77
C GLU A 140 25.83 6.74 -10.67
N GLU A 141 26.21 6.22 -9.50
CA GLU A 141 26.50 4.79 -9.31
C GLU A 141 25.26 3.90 -9.47
N LEU A 142 24.06 4.48 -9.49
CA LEU A 142 22.80 3.79 -9.77
C LEU A 142 22.57 3.55 -11.27
N LEU A 143 23.22 4.31 -12.15
CA LEU A 143 23.00 4.26 -13.60
C LEU A 143 23.23 2.87 -14.23
N PRO A 144 24.23 2.06 -13.83
CA PRO A 144 24.39 0.72 -14.41
C PRO A 144 23.18 -0.20 -14.17
N ALA A 145 22.45 -0.04 -13.07
CA ALA A 145 21.22 -0.79 -12.83
C ALA A 145 20.05 -0.26 -13.69
N VAL A 146 19.96 1.07 -13.85
CA VAL A 146 18.97 1.72 -14.74
C VAL A 146 19.19 1.30 -16.19
N GLU A 147 20.44 1.32 -16.67
CA GLU A 147 20.82 0.88 -18.01
C GLU A 147 20.46 -0.58 -18.24
N LEU A 148 20.79 -1.47 -17.30
CA LEU A 148 20.44 -2.89 -17.39
C LEU A 148 18.92 -3.09 -17.43
N PHE A 149 18.17 -2.34 -16.62
CA PHE A 149 16.71 -2.36 -16.59
C PHE A 149 16.12 -1.89 -17.92
N HIS A 150 16.59 -0.76 -18.46
CA HIS A 150 16.18 -0.24 -19.76
C HIS A 150 16.50 -1.19 -20.91
N GLN A 151 17.71 -1.74 -20.96
CA GLN A 151 18.13 -2.68 -22.00
C GLN A 151 17.24 -3.93 -22.07
N HIS A 152 16.72 -4.37 -20.93
CA HIS A 152 15.88 -5.56 -20.86
C HIS A 152 14.40 -5.26 -21.08
N PHE A 153 13.86 -4.24 -20.40
CA PHE A 153 12.42 -3.96 -20.38
C PHE A 153 12.00 -2.89 -21.41
N GLY A 154 12.88 -1.96 -21.77
CA GLY A 154 12.60 -0.89 -22.75
C GLY A 154 12.19 0.44 -22.11
N GLU A 155 11.35 1.18 -22.83
CA GLU A 155 10.91 2.53 -22.47
C GLU A 155 9.59 2.53 -21.67
N GLY A 156 9.27 3.66 -21.02
CA GLY A 156 7.98 3.87 -20.35
C GLY A 156 7.80 3.15 -19.01
N HIS A 157 8.87 2.52 -18.49
CA HIS A 157 8.90 1.88 -17.18
C HIS A 157 9.33 2.85 -16.07
N ILE A 158 9.18 2.44 -14.82
CA ILE A 158 9.35 3.31 -13.65
C ILE A 158 10.62 2.93 -12.90
N VAL A 159 11.46 3.91 -12.57
CA VAL A 159 12.53 3.78 -11.57
C VAL A 159 12.07 4.51 -10.32
N HIS A 160 11.85 3.76 -9.25
CA HIS A 160 11.44 4.29 -7.96
C HIS A 160 12.65 4.39 -7.03
N LEU A 161 12.89 5.58 -6.49
CA LEU A 161 13.99 5.88 -5.58
C LEU A 161 13.45 6.10 -4.16
N PHE A 162 14.09 5.46 -3.19
CA PHE A 162 13.80 5.66 -1.77
C PHE A 162 15.08 5.84 -0.95
N GLY A 163 14.95 6.47 0.21
CA GLY A 163 16.09 6.73 1.09
C GLY A 163 17.12 7.69 0.48
N THR A 164 16.71 8.66 -0.33
CA THR A 164 17.60 9.71 -0.86
C THR A 164 17.81 10.87 0.13
N ASN A 165 17.09 10.85 1.26
CA ASN A 165 17.23 11.81 2.35
C ASN A 165 18.60 11.70 3.04
N LYS A 166 19.15 12.86 3.46
CA LYS A 166 20.42 12.95 4.21
C LYS A 166 20.44 12.09 5.47
N ASP A 167 19.30 11.90 6.13
CA ASP A 167 19.23 11.14 7.37
C ASP A 167 19.06 9.64 7.12
N GLY A 168 18.54 9.26 5.94
CA GLY A 168 18.26 7.88 5.54
C GLY A 168 16.76 7.62 5.31
N TYR A 169 16.45 6.41 4.85
CA TYR A 169 15.07 5.94 4.69
C TYR A 169 14.29 5.98 6.02
N ASP A 170 13.04 6.43 5.97
CA ASP A 170 12.14 6.58 7.11
C ASP A 170 12.58 7.53 8.24
N ARG A 171 13.43 8.53 7.95
CA ARG A 171 13.96 9.46 8.96
C ARG A 171 13.60 10.91 8.74
N MET A 172 13.44 11.62 9.85
CA MET A 172 13.25 13.08 9.92
C MET A 172 12.06 13.62 9.10
N PHE A 173 11.10 12.75 8.76
CA PHE A 173 9.83 13.18 8.18
C PHE A 173 9.12 14.22 9.06
N PRO A 174 8.39 15.18 8.46
CA PRO A 174 8.06 15.29 7.03
C PRO A 174 9.15 16.01 6.22
N ASP A 175 10.20 16.49 6.88
CA ASP A 175 11.25 17.26 6.24
C ASP A 175 12.14 16.34 5.42
N TYR A 176 12.42 16.79 4.20
CA TYR A 176 13.21 16.03 3.25
C TYR A 176 14.34 16.89 2.73
N THR A 177 15.57 16.41 2.82
CA THR A 177 16.74 17.09 2.23
C THR A 177 17.58 16.04 1.53
N ILE A 178 17.81 16.21 0.24
CA ILE A 178 18.65 15.26 -0.51
C ILE A 178 20.04 15.19 0.10
N ASP A 179 20.56 13.97 0.26
CA ASP A 179 21.82 13.74 0.95
C ASP A 179 23.02 14.41 0.24
N PRO A 180 23.63 15.46 0.85
CA PRO A 180 24.78 16.13 0.25
C PRO A 180 26.01 15.22 0.17
N ALA A 181 26.11 14.18 1.01
CA ALA A 181 27.25 13.27 1.02
C ALA A 181 27.33 12.40 -0.25
N VAL A 182 26.21 12.23 -0.96
CA VAL A 182 26.14 11.50 -2.25
C VAL A 182 25.97 12.43 -3.46
N GLY A 183 26.23 13.73 -3.29
CA GLY A 183 26.21 14.73 -4.35
C GLY A 183 25.05 15.73 -4.28
N GLY A 184 24.10 15.55 -3.35
CA GLY A 184 23.00 16.49 -3.12
C GLY A 184 22.02 16.61 -4.29
N GLU A 185 21.22 17.68 -4.26
CA GLU A 185 20.13 17.91 -5.23
C GLU A 185 20.62 17.99 -6.68
N ALA A 186 21.77 18.62 -6.92
CA ALA A 186 22.30 18.78 -8.28
C ALA A 186 22.64 17.43 -8.93
N ALA A 187 23.27 16.52 -8.17
CA ALA A 187 23.58 15.18 -8.63
C ALA A 187 22.30 14.34 -8.81
N LEU A 188 21.32 14.48 -7.90
CA LEU A 188 20.04 13.80 -8.07
C LEU A 188 19.30 14.28 -9.33
N ARG A 189 19.20 15.59 -9.56
CA ARG A 189 18.56 16.15 -10.77
C ARG A 189 19.22 15.61 -12.04
N LYS A 190 20.55 15.56 -12.07
CA LYS A 190 21.30 14.95 -13.18
C LYS A 190 20.95 13.47 -13.35
N LEU A 191 20.91 12.68 -12.28
CA LEU A 191 20.47 11.28 -12.35
C LEU A 191 19.05 11.17 -12.94
N LEU A 192 18.11 12.04 -12.52
CA LEU A 192 16.75 12.03 -13.04
C LEU A 192 16.70 12.39 -14.54
N GLU A 193 17.52 13.33 -14.99
CA GLU A 193 17.69 13.67 -16.41
C GLU A 193 18.24 12.50 -17.22
N GLU A 194 19.24 11.79 -16.71
CA GLU A 194 19.80 10.59 -17.35
C GLU A 194 18.76 9.46 -17.42
N ILE A 195 18.00 9.20 -16.34
CA ILE A 195 16.89 8.23 -16.35
C ILE A 195 15.86 8.60 -17.42
N ARG A 196 15.47 9.89 -17.50
CA ARG A 196 14.57 10.40 -18.54
C ARG A 196 15.17 10.29 -19.95
N GLY A 197 16.49 10.38 -20.09
CA GLY A 197 17.21 10.12 -21.35
C GLY A 197 16.99 8.72 -21.91
N TYR A 198 16.69 7.73 -21.05
CA TYR A 198 16.27 6.38 -21.44
C TYR A 198 14.74 6.25 -21.67
N ASN A 199 14.01 7.37 -21.73
CA ASN A 199 12.54 7.41 -21.79
C ASN A 199 11.87 6.62 -20.64
N LEU A 200 12.50 6.60 -19.47
CA LEU A 200 11.95 6.03 -18.24
C LEU A 200 11.30 7.13 -17.39
N LEU A 201 10.34 6.70 -16.57
CA LEU A 201 9.66 7.52 -15.57
C LEU A 201 10.34 7.37 -14.22
N THR A 202 10.26 8.39 -13.39
CA THR A 202 10.90 8.46 -12.07
C THR A 202 9.85 8.57 -10.97
N SER A 203 10.10 7.91 -9.85
CA SER A 203 9.19 7.86 -8.70
C SER A 203 9.98 8.06 -7.41
N HIS A 204 9.37 8.68 -6.40
CA HIS A 204 10.04 8.95 -5.12
C HIS A 204 9.16 8.62 -3.91
N HIS A 205 9.78 8.05 -2.86
CA HIS A 205 9.12 7.69 -1.60
C HIS A 205 8.86 8.89 -0.69
N TYR A 206 7.60 9.07 -0.28
CA TYR A 206 7.23 10.04 0.75
C TYR A 206 6.15 9.50 1.70
N ASN A 207 6.34 9.71 3.01
CA ASN A 207 5.39 9.31 4.03
C ASN A 207 4.80 10.54 4.76
N PRO A 208 3.57 10.98 4.41
CA PRO A 208 2.92 12.12 5.06
C PRO A 208 2.22 11.76 6.39
N ARG A 209 2.26 10.48 6.79
CA ARG A 209 1.59 10.00 8.00
C ARG A 209 2.45 10.12 9.24
N LEU A 210 3.76 10.03 9.08
CA LEU A 210 4.70 9.89 10.18
C LEU A 210 5.52 11.16 10.38
N ALA A 211 5.75 11.51 11.64
CA ALA A 211 6.79 12.44 12.04
C ALA A 211 7.81 11.73 12.93
N ASP A 212 9.09 11.92 12.65
CA ASP A 212 10.16 11.41 13.52
C ASP A 212 10.05 12.06 14.91
N THR A 213 10.17 11.28 15.99
CA THR A 213 10.12 11.82 17.36
C THR A 213 11.20 12.88 17.63
N ASP A 214 12.39 12.74 17.02
CA ASP A 214 13.46 13.74 17.12
C ASP A 214 13.11 15.02 16.35
N TRP A 215 12.39 14.89 15.24
CA TRP A 215 11.88 16.04 14.47
C TRP A 215 10.81 16.81 15.27
N ILE A 216 9.87 16.12 15.91
CA ILE A 216 8.86 16.77 16.77
C ILE A 216 9.50 17.46 17.98
N ARG A 217 10.60 16.93 18.52
CA ARG A 217 11.32 17.56 19.63
C ARG A 217 11.87 18.94 19.25
N VAL A 218 12.31 19.11 18.00
CA VAL A 218 12.82 20.40 17.49
C VAL A 218 11.73 21.28 16.87
N ASN A 219 10.58 20.70 16.49
CA ASN A 219 9.39 21.41 15.98
C ASN A 219 8.15 21.15 16.88
N PRO A 220 8.15 21.64 18.14
CA PRO A 220 7.11 21.30 19.12
C PRO A 220 5.73 21.87 18.79
N ASP A 221 5.65 22.83 17.87
CA ASP A 221 4.41 23.44 17.39
C ASP A 221 3.57 22.50 16.52
N TYR A 222 4.11 21.36 16.10
CA TYR A 222 3.36 20.31 15.38
C TYR A 222 2.72 19.28 16.31
N LYS A 223 2.93 19.36 17.64
CA LYS A 223 2.37 18.39 18.59
C LYS A 223 0.84 18.28 18.56
N ASP A 224 0.14 19.36 18.20
CA ASP A 224 -1.32 19.38 18.11
C ASP A 224 -1.87 18.59 16.91
N ALA A 225 -1.01 18.27 15.94
CA ALA A 225 -1.34 17.40 14.81
C ALA A 225 -1.15 15.91 15.13
N ILE A 226 -0.55 15.55 16.28
CA ILE A 226 -0.37 14.15 16.66
C ILE A 226 -1.72 13.51 16.93
N VAL A 227 -1.95 12.35 16.31
CA VAL A 227 -3.12 11.51 16.55
C VAL A 227 -3.10 11.02 17.99
N ARG A 228 -4.26 11.10 18.65
CA ARG A 228 -4.45 10.58 20.00
C ARG A 228 -5.48 9.49 20.03
N ARG A 229 -5.22 8.44 20.81
CA ARG A 229 -6.14 7.36 21.13
C ARG A 229 -6.22 7.20 22.63
N ASP A 230 -7.43 7.20 23.18
CA ASP A 230 -7.67 7.10 24.63
C ASP A 230 -6.87 8.14 25.43
N GLY A 231 -6.77 9.36 24.86
CA GLY A 231 -6.03 10.49 25.43
C GLY A 231 -4.51 10.42 25.31
N ARG A 232 -3.94 9.38 24.69
CA ARG A 232 -2.49 9.18 24.52
C ARG A 232 -2.05 9.40 23.08
N GLU A 233 -0.88 9.99 22.90
CA GLU A 233 -0.23 10.12 21.60
C GLU A 233 0.03 8.74 20.99
N VAL A 234 -0.28 8.60 19.71
CA VAL A 234 -0.01 7.36 18.98
C VAL A 234 1.41 7.39 18.45
N ILE A 235 2.20 6.39 18.85
CA ILE A 235 3.58 6.21 18.45
C ILE A 235 3.72 4.83 17.80
N GLU A 236 4.40 4.77 16.66
CA GLU A 236 4.67 3.52 15.95
C GLU A 236 6.18 3.25 15.82
N PRO A 237 6.63 2.01 16.11
CA PRO A 237 8.02 1.63 15.93
C PRO A 237 8.30 1.09 14.52
N TYR A 238 9.35 1.63 13.89
CA TYR A 238 9.86 1.22 12.58
C TYR A 238 11.40 1.16 12.58
N ALA A 239 11.96 0.00 12.21
CA ALA A 239 13.42 -0.20 12.09
C ALA A 239 14.25 0.30 13.30
N GLY A 240 13.71 0.18 14.52
CA GLY A 240 14.37 0.64 15.75
C GLY A 240 14.18 2.12 16.09
N GLN A 241 13.35 2.83 15.33
CA GLN A 241 12.97 4.22 15.52
C GLN A 241 11.51 4.32 15.94
N TYR A 242 11.15 5.47 16.50
CA TYR A 242 9.79 5.78 16.93
C TYR A 242 9.28 7.00 16.17
N HIS A 243 8.05 6.90 15.69
CA HIS A 243 7.40 7.94 14.92
C HIS A 243 6.05 8.28 15.53
N TYR A 244 5.74 9.56 15.60
CA TYR A 244 4.39 10.01 15.88
C TYR A 244 3.51 9.82 14.65
N VAL A 245 2.30 9.33 14.87
CA VAL A 245 1.28 9.31 13.81
C VAL A 245 0.61 10.67 13.76
N MET A 246 0.66 11.30 12.59
CA MET A 246 0.20 12.65 12.37
C MET A 246 -1.14 12.66 11.65
N ASN A 247 -1.99 13.64 11.99
CA ASN A 247 -3.29 13.80 11.38
C ASN A 247 -3.18 14.67 10.12
N LEU A 248 -3.30 14.07 8.94
CA LEU A 248 -3.23 14.78 7.67
C LEU A 248 -4.37 15.79 7.46
N ASN A 249 -5.44 15.72 8.25
CA ASN A 249 -6.50 16.73 8.23
C ASN A 249 -6.19 17.97 9.08
N HIS A 250 -5.04 18.02 9.76
CA HIS A 250 -4.58 19.20 10.49
C HIS A 250 -3.85 20.15 9.53
N ASP A 251 -4.38 21.36 9.33
CA ASP A 251 -3.88 22.31 8.31
C ASP A 251 -2.37 22.52 8.34
N ARG A 252 -1.78 22.80 9.51
CA ARG A 252 -0.32 23.01 9.60
C ARG A 252 0.50 21.80 9.15
N TRP A 253 0.05 20.59 9.48
CA TRP A 253 0.75 19.37 9.10
C TRP A 253 0.55 19.12 7.60
N TYR A 254 -0.67 19.30 7.10
CA TYR A 254 -0.99 19.22 5.68
C TYR A 254 -0.10 20.16 4.85
N ASP A 255 -0.03 21.44 5.24
CA ASP A 255 0.75 22.44 4.52
C ASP A 255 2.24 22.05 4.47
N ARG A 256 2.80 21.59 5.59
CA ARG A 256 4.18 21.10 5.64
C ARG A 256 4.40 19.87 4.75
N CYS A 257 3.44 18.94 4.71
CA CYS A 257 3.52 17.81 3.78
C CYS A 257 3.51 18.26 2.33
N MET A 258 2.65 19.23 1.99
CA MET A 258 2.56 19.76 0.63
C MET A 258 3.80 20.56 0.22
N GLU A 259 4.51 21.19 1.15
CA GLU A 259 5.82 21.78 0.89
C GLU A 259 6.83 20.71 0.43
N THR A 260 6.89 19.56 1.12
CA THR A 260 7.77 18.45 0.72
C THR A 260 7.36 17.85 -0.62
N VAL A 261 6.06 17.67 -0.87
CA VAL A 261 5.55 17.22 -2.18
C VAL A 261 5.99 18.18 -3.29
N ASN A 262 5.80 19.49 -3.09
CA ASN A 262 6.18 20.50 -4.08
C ASN A 262 7.69 20.45 -4.33
N TYR A 263 8.50 20.36 -3.28
CA TYR A 263 9.94 20.23 -3.40
C TYR A 263 10.36 19.00 -4.24
N LEU A 264 9.77 17.83 -3.98
CA LEU A 264 10.06 16.62 -4.76
C LEU A 264 9.57 16.73 -6.21
N SER A 265 8.41 17.33 -6.44
CA SER A 265 7.91 17.63 -7.79
C SER A 265 8.86 18.58 -8.54
N ASP A 266 9.33 19.64 -7.86
CA ASP A 266 10.28 20.61 -8.40
C ASP A 266 11.65 20.00 -8.70
N LEU A 267 12.06 18.93 -8.00
CA LEU A 267 13.24 18.13 -8.36
C LEU A 267 13.08 17.44 -9.73
N GLY A 268 11.85 17.20 -10.16
CA GLY A 268 11.51 16.64 -11.45
C GLY A 268 11.20 15.15 -11.43
N PHE A 269 10.63 14.65 -10.32
CA PHE A 269 10.05 13.31 -10.24
C PHE A 269 8.69 13.24 -10.95
N ASP A 270 8.46 12.20 -11.74
CA ASP A 270 7.19 12.00 -12.44
C ASP A 270 6.08 11.52 -11.49
N TYR A 271 6.44 10.67 -10.54
CA TYR A 271 5.56 10.06 -9.55
C TYR A 271 6.02 10.34 -8.13
N LEU A 272 5.04 10.47 -7.22
CA LEU A 272 5.26 10.37 -5.79
C LEU A 272 4.55 9.15 -5.24
N GLU A 273 5.27 8.29 -4.55
CA GLU A 273 4.68 7.30 -3.67
C GLU A 273 4.20 8.00 -2.40
N ILE A 274 2.95 7.73 -2.02
CA ILE A 274 2.41 8.14 -0.73
C ILE A 274 2.30 6.90 0.15
N ASP A 275 3.35 6.73 0.95
CA ASP A 275 3.54 5.59 1.84
C ASP A 275 2.55 5.62 3.02
N GLN A 276 2.14 4.44 3.48
CA GLN A 276 1.19 4.24 4.58
C GLN A 276 -0.17 4.95 4.44
N PHE A 277 -0.55 5.36 3.22
CA PHE A 277 -1.78 6.10 2.92
C PHE A 277 -3.04 5.26 3.19
N VAL A 278 -3.17 4.14 2.47
CA VAL A 278 -4.26 3.17 2.66
C VAL A 278 -3.72 1.85 3.19
N TYR A 279 -2.49 1.83 3.75
CA TYR A 279 -1.80 0.63 4.25
C TYR A 279 -1.55 0.53 5.77
N GLN A 280 -1.60 1.61 6.57
CA GLN A 280 -1.51 1.53 8.05
C GLN A 280 -2.78 1.82 8.84
N ARG A 281 -2.87 1.29 10.07
CA ARG A 281 -4.07 1.40 10.93
C ARG A 281 -4.57 2.84 10.92
N ASN A 282 -5.84 3.00 10.58
CA ASN A 282 -6.46 4.31 10.61
C ASN A 282 -7.06 4.49 12.00
N PHE A 283 -6.51 5.45 12.73
CA PHE A 283 -7.00 5.82 14.05
C PHE A 283 -8.16 6.76 13.83
N TYR A 284 -9.35 6.20 13.68
CA TYR A 284 -10.52 7.03 13.44
C TYR A 284 -10.82 7.90 14.65
N ASP A 285 -10.82 9.20 14.40
CA ASP A 285 -11.41 10.22 15.25
C ASP A 285 -12.55 10.86 14.45
N PRO A 286 -13.82 10.69 14.86
CA PRO A 286 -14.96 11.31 14.16
C PRO A 286 -14.85 12.83 14.03
N HIS A 287 -14.11 13.50 14.93
CA HIS A 287 -13.93 14.94 14.89
C HIS A 287 -12.76 15.38 14.00
N LYS A 288 -11.84 14.46 13.67
CA LYS A 288 -10.65 14.74 12.85
C LYS A 288 -10.29 13.53 11.97
N PRO A 289 -11.15 13.15 11.02
CA PRO A 289 -10.94 11.94 10.22
C PRO A 289 -9.69 12.10 9.33
N LEU A 290 -8.66 11.27 9.58
CA LEU A 290 -7.42 11.29 8.78
C LEU A 290 -7.69 11.11 7.29
N ALA A 291 -8.69 10.28 6.95
CA ALA A 291 -9.05 9.98 5.57
C ALA A 291 -9.47 11.21 4.77
N LEU A 292 -10.01 12.26 5.40
CA LEU A 292 -10.34 13.51 4.71
C LEU A 292 -9.09 14.33 4.36
N GLY A 293 -8.06 14.31 5.21
CA GLY A 293 -6.76 14.91 4.87
C GLY A 293 -6.09 14.22 3.68
N TYR A 294 -6.16 12.89 3.65
CA TYR A 294 -5.72 12.09 2.51
C TYR A 294 -6.52 12.37 1.24
N LYS A 295 -7.85 12.52 1.35
CA LYS A 295 -8.69 12.92 0.23
C LYS A 295 -8.28 14.30 -0.30
N ARG A 296 -8.06 15.27 0.58
CA ARG A 296 -7.61 16.62 0.22
C ARG A 296 -6.28 16.57 -0.56
N MET A 297 -5.32 15.76 -0.10
CA MET A 297 -4.03 15.57 -0.79
C MET A 297 -4.20 14.95 -2.19
N VAL A 298 -5.03 13.91 -2.33
CA VAL A 298 -5.33 13.28 -3.62
C VAL A 298 -6.01 14.27 -4.57
N ASP A 299 -7.01 15.01 -4.10
CA ASP A 299 -7.69 16.03 -4.90
C ASP A 299 -6.69 17.09 -5.40
N ASP A 300 -5.76 17.54 -4.54
CA ASP A 300 -4.70 18.49 -4.90
C ASP A 300 -3.73 17.92 -5.93
N PHE A 301 -3.33 16.65 -5.82
CA PHE A 301 -2.46 16.01 -6.82
C PHE A 301 -3.15 15.93 -8.17
N ILE A 302 -4.42 15.49 -8.19
CA ILE A 302 -5.24 15.42 -9.40
C ILE A 302 -5.37 16.80 -10.04
N ALA A 303 -5.69 17.83 -9.25
CA ALA A 303 -5.86 19.20 -9.73
C ALA A 303 -4.57 19.77 -10.37
N ARG A 304 -3.41 19.34 -9.88
CA ARG A 304 -2.09 19.78 -10.38
C ARG A 304 -1.55 18.89 -11.51
N GLY A 305 -2.19 17.75 -11.79
CA GLY A 305 -1.67 16.75 -12.71
C GLY A 305 -0.42 16.02 -12.20
N GLN A 306 -0.15 16.08 -10.89
CA GLN A 306 0.93 15.31 -10.26
C GLN A 306 0.56 13.84 -10.30
N LYS A 307 1.42 12.98 -10.87
CA LYS A 307 1.19 11.54 -10.78
C LYS A 307 1.65 11.02 -9.43
N PHE A 308 0.94 10.01 -8.95
CA PHE A 308 1.21 9.39 -7.68
C PHE A 308 0.78 7.93 -7.68
N TRP A 309 1.24 7.23 -6.66
CA TRP A 309 0.70 5.94 -6.29
C TRP A 309 0.71 5.81 -4.78
N VAL A 310 -0.11 4.92 -4.24
CA VAL A 310 -0.31 4.78 -2.79
C VAL A 310 -0.01 3.37 -2.33
N GLU A 311 0.58 3.23 -1.14
CA GLU A 311 0.73 1.93 -0.49
C GLU A 311 -0.65 1.40 -0.05
N GLY A 312 -1.02 0.20 -0.49
CA GLY A 312 -2.28 -0.48 -0.15
C GLY A 312 -3.43 -0.23 -1.14
N LEU A 313 -4.58 -0.86 -0.88
CA LEU A 313 -5.81 -0.72 -1.67
C LEU A 313 -6.90 -0.01 -0.87
N SER A 314 -7.74 0.77 -1.56
CA SER A 314 -8.95 1.33 -0.99
C SER A 314 -9.96 1.69 -2.08
N ASP A 315 -11.24 1.44 -1.81
CA ASP A 315 -12.34 1.70 -2.74
C ASP A 315 -12.96 3.10 -2.62
N VAL A 316 -12.62 3.88 -1.59
CA VAL A 316 -13.07 5.28 -1.45
C VAL A 316 -12.24 6.23 -2.31
N PHE A 317 -11.00 5.85 -2.59
CA PHE A 317 -10.07 6.67 -3.35
C PHE A 317 -10.09 6.22 -4.80
N ARG A 318 -10.62 7.06 -5.67
CA ARG A 318 -10.66 6.82 -7.11
C ARG A 318 -9.65 7.70 -7.80
N PHE A 319 -8.74 7.06 -8.53
CA PHE A 319 -7.64 7.76 -9.17
C PHE A 319 -7.86 7.88 -10.68
N PRO A 320 -7.43 9.00 -11.30
CA PRO A 320 -7.34 9.08 -12.75
C PRO A 320 -6.36 8.05 -13.31
N ALA A 321 -6.59 7.63 -14.55
CA ALA A 321 -5.71 6.70 -15.27
C ALA A 321 -4.23 7.13 -15.21
N GLY A 322 -3.34 6.15 -15.05
CA GLY A 322 -1.91 6.33 -14.87
C GLY A 322 -1.44 6.56 -13.43
N ASN A 323 -2.36 6.68 -12.45
CA ASN A 323 -2.09 6.63 -11.02
C ASN A 323 -2.59 5.29 -10.47
N PHE A 324 -1.91 4.71 -9.49
CA PHE A 324 -2.20 3.34 -9.08
C PHE A 324 -2.10 3.10 -7.57
N CYS A 325 -2.72 2.01 -7.11
CA CYS A 325 -2.56 1.46 -5.76
C CYS A 325 -1.51 0.34 -5.77
N GLN A 326 -0.70 0.20 -4.72
CA GLN A 326 0.21 -0.93 -4.60
C GLN A 326 -0.44 -2.07 -3.81
N ILE A 327 -0.43 -3.27 -4.38
CA ILE A 327 -0.72 -4.52 -3.67
C ILE A 327 0.59 -5.08 -3.15
N LEU A 328 0.81 -4.96 -1.85
CA LEU A 328 2.03 -5.41 -1.20
C LEU A 328 1.91 -6.89 -0.89
N ILE A 329 2.85 -7.68 -1.39
CA ILE A 329 2.86 -9.11 -1.14
C ILE A 329 3.82 -9.37 0.00
N ARG A 330 3.27 -9.78 1.15
CA ARG A 330 4.07 -10.05 2.34
C ARG A 330 4.36 -11.55 2.46
N ASP A 331 5.64 -11.89 2.56
CA ASP A 331 6.11 -13.25 2.83
C ASP A 331 6.04 -13.63 4.33
N ARG A 332 5.67 -12.67 5.18
CA ARG A 332 5.48 -12.86 6.62
C ARG A 332 4.28 -12.08 7.11
N SER A 333 3.57 -12.65 8.07
CA SER A 333 2.51 -11.95 8.80
C SER A 333 3.07 -11.26 10.04
N GLN A 334 2.46 -10.15 10.41
CA GLN A 334 2.75 -9.42 11.64
C GLN A 334 1.45 -8.96 12.26
N LEU A 335 1.40 -9.05 13.58
CA LEU A 335 0.26 -8.66 14.39
C LEU A 335 0.72 -7.54 15.33
N TRP A 336 -0.18 -6.62 15.65
CA TRP A 336 0.03 -5.64 16.71
C TRP A 336 -0.05 -6.31 18.10
N GLU A 337 0.39 -5.60 19.14
CA GLU A 337 0.33 -6.07 20.52
C GLU A 337 -1.11 -6.36 20.98
N ASP A 338 -2.09 -5.60 20.48
CA ASP A 338 -3.52 -5.81 20.72
C ASP A 338 -4.12 -6.94 19.86
N GLY A 339 -3.30 -7.61 19.06
CA GLY A 339 -3.67 -8.76 18.25
C GLY A 339 -4.25 -8.44 16.88
N GLU A 340 -4.46 -7.14 16.55
CA GLU A 340 -4.91 -6.71 15.22
C GLU A 340 -3.89 -7.05 14.14
N ASN A 341 -4.37 -7.26 12.90
CA ASN A 341 -3.47 -7.50 11.78
C ASN A 341 -2.67 -6.22 11.45
N ARG A 342 -1.34 -6.32 11.51
CA ARG A 342 -0.43 -5.23 11.14
C ARG A 342 -0.06 -5.32 9.66
N ARG A 343 0.40 -6.49 9.20
CA ARG A 343 0.86 -6.75 7.82
C ARG A 343 0.69 -8.22 7.44
N GLY A 344 0.45 -8.48 6.16
CA GLY A 344 0.37 -9.83 5.60
C GLY A 344 -0.88 -10.61 6.02
N TYR A 345 -0.78 -11.95 5.97
CA TYR A 345 -1.90 -12.88 6.09
C TYR A 345 -1.69 -13.81 7.31
N PRO A 346 -2.11 -13.42 8.52
CA PRO A 346 -1.85 -14.22 9.72
C PRO A 346 -2.48 -15.61 9.70
N TYR A 347 -3.61 -15.77 9.01
CA TYR A 347 -4.42 -16.99 9.03
C TYR A 347 -4.73 -17.55 7.64
N GLY A 348 -4.58 -16.73 6.60
CA GLY A 348 -4.88 -17.07 5.23
C GLY A 348 -3.71 -16.89 4.27
N HIS A 349 -4.05 -16.52 3.05
CA HIS A 349 -3.12 -16.18 1.99
C HIS A 349 -3.65 -14.99 1.18
N THR A 350 -2.77 -14.34 0.41
CA THR A 350 -3.13 -13.23 -0.46
C THR A 350 -4.29 -13.59 -1.40
N TYR A 351 -5.26 -12.70 -1.52
CA TYR A 351 -6.42 -12.90 -2.40
C TYR A 351 -6.86 -11.61 -3.09
N ALA A 352 -5.93 -11.02 -3.85
CA ALA A 352 -6.12 -9.79 -4.62
C ALA A 352 -7.33 -9.82 -5.57
N ASP A 353 -7.74 -11.01 -6.05
CA ASP A 353 -8.90 -11.17 -6.96
C ASP A 353 -10.18 -10.58 -6.36
N PHE A 354 -10.33 -10.63 -5.04
CA PHE A 354 -11.53 -10.13 -4.38
C PHE A 354 -11.72 -8.63 -4.61
N PHE A 355 -10.68 -7.84 -4.34
CA PHE A 355 -10.72 -6.40 -4.57
C PHE A 355 -10.83 -6.10 -6.07
N MET A 356 -10.04 -6.77 -6.89
CA MET A 356 -10.00 -6.52 -8.34
C MET A 356 -11.29 -6.94 -9.06
N TYR A 357 -12.08 -7.84 -8.51
CA TYR A 357 -13.40 -8.17 -9.04
C TYR A 357 -14.46 -7.11 -8.70
N LEU A 358 -14.36 -6.51 -7.50
CA LEU A 358 -15.25 -5.43 -7.07
C LEU A 358 -14.90 -4.12 -7.78
N TRP A 359 -13.62 -3.88 -8.02
CA TRP A 359 -13.08 -2.59 -8.50
C TRP A 359 -12.09 -2.78 -9.66
N PRO A 360 -12.51 -3.41 -10.78
CA PRO A 360 -11.60 -3.81 -11.84
C PRO A 360 -10.93 -2.64 -12.56
N ASP A 361 -11.53 -1.46 -12.50
CA ASP A 361 -11.01 -0.24 -13.10
C ASP A 361 -9.87 0.43 -12.31
N THR A 362 -9.57 -0.07 -11.11
CA THR A 362 -8.45 0.44 -10.30
C THR A 362 -7.14 -0.05 -10.90
N GLU A 363 -6.29 0.87 -11.34
CA GLU A 363 -4.92 0.53 -11.71
C GLU A 363 -4.15 0.11 -10.45
N VAL A 364 -3.55 -1.07 -10.48
CA VAL A 364 -2.77 -1.60 -9.36
C VAL A 364 -1.35 -1.96 -9.79
N SER A 365 -0.39 -1.74 -8.90
CA SER A 365 0.89 -2.43 -8.96
C SER A 365 0.83 -3.72 -8.14
N TYR A 366 1.53 -4.76 -8.58
CA TYR A 366 1.61 -6.04 -7.90
C TYR A 366 3.07 -6.47 -7.77
N GLN A 367 3.51 -6.76 -6.54
CA GLN A 367 4.88 -7.18 -6.27
C GLN A 367 5.15 -8.58 -6.84
N ILE A 368 5.93 -8.62 -7.93
CA ILE A 368 6.41 -9.87 -8.52
C ILE A 368 7.73 -10.32 -7.87
N PHE A 369 8.46 -9.38 -7.27
CA PHE A 369 9.68 -9.62 -6.52
C PHE A 369 9.69 -8.74 -5.26
N THR A 370 9.97 -9.36 -4.11
CA THR A 370 9.90 -8.74 -2.77
C THR A 370 11.28 -8.58 -2.17
N GLU A 371 11.39 -7.83 -1.07
CA GLU A 371 12.61 -7.59 -0.32
C GLU A 371 13.32 -8.87 0.17
N HIS A 372 12.57 -9.97 0.27
CA HIS A 372 13.06 -11.30 0.64
C HIS A 372 13.73 -12.07 -0.49
N LYS A 373 13.68 -11.56 -1.73
CA LYS A 373 14.40 -12.09 -2.89
C LYS A 373 14.10 -13.58 -3.20
N LEU A 374 12.85 -13.99 -3.04
CA LEU A 374 12.38 -15.36 -3.27
C LEU A 374 12.16 -15.63 -4.77
N PHE A 375 13.24 -15.97 -5.49
CA PHE A 375 13.23 -16.17 -6.94
C PHE A 375 12.28 -17.29 -7.40
N GLU A 376 12.08 -18.32 -6.57
CA GLU A 376 11.17 -19.43 -6.85
C GLU A 376 9.69 -19.02 -6.89
N ARG A 377 9.33 -17.85 -6.35
CA ARG A 377 7.95 -17.33 -6.34
C ARG A 377 7.63 -16.39 -7.51
N ILE A 378 8.62 -16.00 -8.32
CA ILE A 378 8.44 -15.03 -9.41
C ILE A 378 7.36 -15.50 -10.39
N GLU A 379 7.41 -16.76 -10.83
CA GLU A 379 6.47 -17.30 -11.81
C GLU A 379 5.02 -17.29 -11.31
N GLU A 380 4.81 -17.70 -10.05
CA GLU A 380 3.51 -17.66 -9.38
C GLU A 380 2.97 -16.23 -9.31
N ARG A 381 3.78 -15.30 -8.80
CA ARG A 381 3.39 -13.90 -8.60
C ARG A 381 3.14 -13.17 -9.91
N PHE A 382 3.94 -13.44 -10.93
CA PHE A 382 3.78 -12.85 -12.25
C PHE A 382 2.51 -13.35 -12.95
N ARG A 383 2.19 -14.65 -12.84
CA ARG A 383 0.89 -15.18 -13.30
C ARG A 383 -0.27 -14.49 -12.58
N LYS A 384 -0.14 -14.28 -11.27
CA LYS A 384 -1.16 -13.55 -10.49
C LYS A 384 -1.31 -12.10 -10.97
N ALA A 385 -0.20 -11.38 -11.15
CA ALA A 385 -0.20 -10.01 -11.66
C ALA A 385 -0.90 -9.90 -13.03
N ARG A 386 -0.63 -10.83 -13.95
CA ARG A 386 -1.33 -10.93 -15.25
C ARG A 386 -2.82 -11.24 -15.08
N HIS A 387 -3.16 -12.18 -14.20
CA HIS A 387 -4.54 -12.58 -13.95
C HIS A 387 -5.41 -11.44 -13.43
N ILE A 388 -4.86 -10.60 -12.55
CA ILE A 388 -5.56 -9.44 -12.00
C ILE A 388 -5.43 -8.18 -12.86
N HIS A 389 -4.82 -8.28 -14.04
CA HIS A 389 -4.58 -7.14 -14.94
C HIS A 389 -3.82 -5.98 -14.26
N ALA A 390 -2.78 -6.30 -13.48
CA ALA A 390 -1.97 -5.28 -12.84
C ALA A 390 -1.37 -4.32 -13.88
N ALA A 391 -1.49 -3.01 -13.62
CA ALA A 391 -0.94 -1.96 -14.47
C ALA A 391 0.58 -1.83 -14.31
N VAL A 392 1.11 -2.26 -13.17
CA VAL A 392 2.55 -2.23 -12.87
C VAL A 392 3.01 -3.55 -12.23
N TYR A 393 4.11 -4.10 -12.74
CA TYR A 393 4.83 -5.20 -12.13
C TYR A 393 5.97 -4.66 -11.29
N ASP A 394 5.84 -4.81 -9.97
CA ASP A 394 6.71 -4.16 -9.00
C ASP A 394 7.87 -5.09 -8.59
N ILE A 395 9.09 -4.55 -8.72
CA ILE A 395 10.37 -5.23 -8.49
C ILE A 395 11.08 -4.53 -7.32
N GLU A 396 10.91 -5.07 -6.13
CA GLU A 396 11.58 -4.58 -4.92
C GLU A 396 12.86 -5.38 -4.65
N LEU A 397 14.01 -4.81 -5.03
CA LEU A 397 15.34 -5.41 -4.77
C LEU A 397 15.96 -4.95 -3.44
N GLY A 398 15.35 -3.94 -2.81
CA GLY A 398 15.81 -3.33 -1.57
C GLY A 398 16.84 -2.21 -1.78
N PHE A 399 17.77 -2.08 -0.83
CA PHE A 399 18.83 -1.08 -0.87
C PHE A 399 19.94 -1.47 -1.86
N PHE A 400 20.47 -0.46 -2.54
CA PHE A 400 21.57 -0.60 -3.47
C PHE A 400 22.85 -0.96 -2.71
N ASP A 401 23.27 -2.21 -2.85
CA ASP A 401 24.49 -2.77 -2.30
C ASP A 401 25.22 -3.62 -3.37
N GLU A 402 26.32 -4.27 -3.00
CA GLU A 402 27.11 -5.11 -3.91
C GLU A 402 26.31 -6.25 -4.56
N SER A 403 25.18 -6.66 -3.96
CA SER A 403 24.32 -7.71 -4.47
C SER A 403 23.25 -7.21 -5.43
N TYR A 404 23.05 -5.89 -5.56
CA TYR A 404 21.90 -5.33 -6.28
C TYR A 404 21.88 -5.72 -7.76
N ILE A 405 22.95 -5.40 -8.50
CA ILE A 405 23.07 -5.75 -9.93
C ILE A 405 23.06 -7.28 -10.15
N PRO A 406 23.81 -8.11 -9.38
CA PRO A 406 23.68 -9.56 -9.48
C PRO A 406 22.24 -10.08 -9.30
N ASN A 407 21.47 -9.52 -8.36
CA ASN A 407 20.08 -9.91 -8.14
C ASN A 407 19.17 -9.48 -9.31
N LEU A 408 19.37 -8.27 -9.85
CA LEU A 408 18.64 -7.80 -11.04
C LEU A 408 18.90 -8.69 -12.26
N LYS A 409 20.16 -9.07 -12.50
CA LYS A 409 20.51 -10.02 -13.58
C LYS A 409 19.82 -11.37 -13.40
N ARG A 410 19.89 -11.93 -12.18
CA ARG A 410 19.23 -13.21 -11.87
C ARG A 410 17.71 -13.14 -12.01
N LEU A 411 17.10 -12.01 -11.68
CA LEU A 411 15.66 -11.78 -11.88
C LEU A 411 15.33 -11.81 -13.37
N ILE A 412 16.08 -11.05 -14.18
CA ILE A 412 15.94 -11.02 -15.65
C ILE A 412 16.07 -12.43 -16.24
N GLU A 413 17.13 -13.16 -15.91
CA GLU A 413 17.34 -14.54 -16.35
C GLU A 413 16.18 -15.46 -15.96
N THR A 414 15.61 -15.26 -14.78
CA THR A 414 14.44 -16.02 -14.31
C THR A 414 13.22 -15.69 -15.17
N LEU A 415 12.91 -14.41 -15.40
CA LEU A 415 11.79 -14.01 -16.26
C LEU A 415 11.93 -14.58 -17.67
N GLU A 416 13.14 -14.51 -18.26
CA GLU A 416 13.43 -15.06 -19.58
C GLU A 416 13.23 -16.58 -19.65
N ARG A 417 13.75 -17.32 -18.67
CA ARG A 417 13.62 -18.78 -18.60
C ARG A 417 12.16 -19.24 -18.58
N HIS A 418 11.28 -18.45 -17.95
CA HIS A 418 9.85 -18.76 -17.85
C HIS A 418 9.01 -18.10 -18.96
N GLY A 419 9.62 -17.38 -19.92
CA GLY A 419 8.89 -16.69 -20.99
C GLY A 419 8.00 -15.54 -20.49
N LEU A 420 8.41 -14.89 -19.39
CA LEU A 420 7.66 -13.86 -18.66
C LEU A 420 8.18 -12.45 -19.01
N ARG A 421 8.24 -12.13 -20.30
CA ARG A 421 8.50 -10.75 -20.75
C ARG A 421 7.21 -9.93 -20.81
#